data_AF-A0A521FQQ8-F1
#
_entry.id   AF-A0A521FQQ8-F1
#
_cell.length_a   1.000
_cell.length_b   1.000
_cell.length_c   1.000
_cell.angle_alpha   90.00
_cell.angle_beta   90.00
_cell.angle_gamma   90.00
#
_symmetry.space_group_name_H-M   'P 1'
#
loop_
_entity.id
_entity.type
_entity.pdbx_description
1 polymer ?
#
loop_
_entity_poly.entity_id
_entity_poly.type
_entity_poly.pdbx_seq_one_letter_code
_entity_poly.pdbx_strand_id
1 'polypeptide(L)'
;MTVHPGAESTERLVPDDDPGERAQGRRRGRQAAGPAAQRSRGQRRALALAVVTALLGGLVGLVVAVSDPAPPTAVTRLSFVQDPTLPGEQSSSSPDATDRFIQTQILILTGADIRDAVSDALGLGDDLTLSAQQVGSTDIVELQVQAGTDDAARDASDAVIAQYDQQRVAAVTAQVDALLAGVEAEIADLETALASDENGALAGATATEYSRLLSSRSQLVLLRSGEQAYTQVVSAPRSMSVGGAGAAVQATLLGLLLGALVGVAMALLLQRVRTE
;
A
#
# COMPACT_ATOMS: atom_id res chain seq x y z
N MET A 1 -13.58 33.93 -3.12
CA MET A 1 -13.16 33.14 -4.28
C MET A 1 -14.39 32.39 -4.75
N THR A 2 -14.99 32.87 -5.82
CA THR A 2 -16.36 32.54 -6.25
C THR A 2 -16.26 31.50 -7.35
N VAL A 3 -16.73 30.28 -7.09
CA VAL A 3 -16.67 29.17 -8.06
C VAL A 3 -17.95 29.18 -8.89
N HIS A 4 -17.78 29.33 -10.21
CA HIS A 4 -18.84 29.25 -11.22
C HIS A 4 -19.36 27.81 -11.37
N PRO A 5 -20.69 27.59 -11.48
CA PRO A 5 -21.23 26.33 -11.96
C PRO A 5 -21.24 26.31 -13.50
N GLY A 6 -20.42 25.45 -14.09
CA GLY A 6 -20.45 25.12 -15.51
C GLY A 6 -21.57 24.12 -15.78
N ALA A 7 -22.56 24.54 -16.57
CA ALA A 7 -23.60 23.67 -17.10
C ALA A 7 -23.07 22.94 -18.34
N GLU A 8 -22.92 21.62 -18.26
CA GLU A 8 -22.67 20.78 -19.42
C GLU A 8 -23.96 20.08 -19.86
N SER A 9 -24.43 20.52 -21.02
CA SER A 9 -25.60 20.05 -21.73
C SER A 9 -25.29 18.72 -22.43
N THR A 10 -25.78 17.59 -21.90
CA THR A 10 -25.79 16.34 -22.66
C THR A 10 -26.97 16.29 -23.62
N GLU A 11 -26.62 16.51 -24.88
CA GLU A 11 -27.35 16.21 -26.11
C GLU A 11 -28.04 14.83 -26.05
N ARG A 12 -29.39 14.83 -26.09
CA ARG A 12 -30.20 13.65 -26.36
C ARG A 12 -30.22 13.41 -27.87
N LEU A 13 -29.52 12.37 -28.31
CA LEU A 13 -29.67 11.83 -29.66
C LEU A 13 -30.91 10.92 -29.70
N VAL A 14 -31.97 11.42 -30.33
CA VAL A 14 -33.21 10.70 -30.66
C VAL A 14 -32.98 9.96 -31.97
N PRO A 15 -33.18 8.62 -32.04
CA PRO A 15 -33.25 7.93 -33.31
C PRO A 15 -34.64 8.11 -33.93
N ASP A 16 -34.64 8.63 -35.15
CA ASP A 16 -35.78 8.82 -36.05
C ASP A 16 -36.44 7.48 -36.41
N ASP A 17 -37.77 7.46 -36.31
CA ASP A 17 -38.65 6.46 -36.92
C ASP A 17 -38.66 6.67 -38.44
N ASP A 18 -38.26 5.65 -39.21
CA ASP A 18 -38.45 5.60 -40.67
C ASP A 18 -39.52 4.54 -41.03
N PRO A 19 -40.79 4.93 -41.27
CA PRO A 19 -41.82 4.05 -41.77
C PRO A 19 -41.84 4.13 -43.31
N GLY A 20 -40.93 3.39 -43.94
CA GLY A 20 -40.82 3.27 -45.39
C GLY A 20 -41.30 1.92 -45.91
N GLU A 21 -42.57 1.86 -46.30
CA GLU A 21 -43.11 0.89 -47.25
C GLU A 21 -42.12 0.56 -48.37
N ARG A 22 -41.99 -0.72 -48.74
CA ARG A 22 -42.38 -1.18 -50.09
C ARG A 22 -42.31 -2.70 -50.23
N ALA A 23 -43.47 -3.19 -50.63
CA ALA A 23 -43.76 -4.45 -51.26
C ALA A 23 -42.78 -4.86 -52.38
N GLN A 24 -42.92 -6.16 -52.72
CA GLN A 24 -42.64 -6.81 -54.01
C GLN A 24 -41.33 -7.60 -54.11
N GLY A 25 -41.48 -8.92 -54.15
CA GLY A 25 -40.38 -9.80 -54.53
C GLY A 25 -40.66 -11.30 -54.38
N ARG A 26 -41.84 -11.78 -54.80
CA ARG A 26 -42.08 -13.21 -55.01
C ARG A 26 -41.08 -13.74 -56.06
N ARG A 27 -39.99 -14.38 -55.64
CA ARG A 27 -39.26 -15.34 -56.46
C ARG A 27 -39.05 -16.64 -55.69
N ARG A 28 -40.01 -17.53 -55.89
CA ARG A 28 -39.90 -18.97 -55.62
C ARG A 28 -38.78 -19.53 -56.51
N GLY A 29 -37.57 -19.59 -55.97
CA GLY A 29 -36.47 -20.39 -56.49
C GLY A 29 -36.36 -21.68 -55.68
N ARG A 30 -36.73 -22.80 -56.29
CA ARG A 30 -36.47 -24.17 -55.83
C ARG A 30 -34.95 -24.35 -55.64
N GLN A 31 -34.43 -24.02 -54.46
CA GLN A 31 -33.05 -24.36 -54.09
C GLN A 31 -33.05 -25.79 -53.55
N ALA A 32 -32.29 -26.63 -54.25
CA ALA A 32 -32.02 -28.00 -53.87
C ALA A 32 -31.64 -28.09 -52.38
N ALA A 33 -32.22 -29.05 -51.67
CA ALA A 33 -31.87 -29.40 -50.29
C ALA A 33 -30.41 -29.91 -50.26
N GLY A 34 -29.47 -28.96 -50.25
CA GLY A 34 -28.05 -29.21 -50.13
C GLY A 34 -27.66 -29.66 -48.72
N PRO A 35 -26.40 -30.09 -48.53
CA PRO A 35 -25.88 -30.77 -47.33
C PRO A 35 -25.85 -29.95 -46.01
N ALA A 36 -26.66 -28.89 -45.90
CA ALA A 36 -26.73 -28.00 -44.74
C ALA A 36 -27.18 -28.70 -43.45
N ALA A 37 -27.96 -29.80 -43.53
CA ALA A 37 -28.43 -30.52 -42.36
C ALA A 37 -27.29 -31.23 -41.59
N GLN A 38 -26.21 -31.63 -42.27
CA GLN A 38 -25.12 -32.40 -41.66
C GLN A 38 -24.16 -31.55 -40.83
N ARG A 39 -24.01 -30.24 -41.15
CA ARG A 39 -23.13 -29.32 -40.40
C ARG A 39 -23.65 -28.98 -38.99
N SER A 40 -24.97 -29.05 -38.77
CA SER A 40 -25.60 -28.65 -37.50
C SER A 40 -25.28 -29.57 -36.32
N ARG A 41 -25.10 -30.88 -36.55
CA ARG A 41 -24.86 -31.86 -35.47
C ARG A 41 -23.45 -31.77 -34.89
N GLY A 42 -22.45 -31.46 -35.71
CA GLY A 42 -21.06 -31.29 -35.27
C GLY A 42 -20.89 -30.03 -34.41
N GLN A 43 -21.51 -28.92 -34.82
CA GLN A 43 -21.50 -27.66 -34.07
C GLN A 43 -22.15 -27.79 -32.70
N ARG A 44 -23.30 -28.47 -32.59
CA ARG A 44 -23.97 -28.69 -31.30
C ARG A 44 -23.12 -29.49 -30.31
N ARG A 45 -22.38 -30.50 -30.78
CA ARG A 45 -21.47 -31.30 -29.94
C ARG A 45 -20.26 -30.49 -29.48
N ALA A 46 -19.67 -29.70 -30.37
CA ALA A 46 -18.56 -28.82 -30.01
C ALA A 46 -18.98 -27.76 -28.98
N LEU A 47 -20.18 -27.18 -29.14
CA LEU A 47 -20.73 -26.20 -28.21
C LEU A 47 -21.06 -26.84 -26.86
N ALA A 48 -21.65 -28.04 -26.83
CA ALA A 48 -21.88 -28.78 -25.59
C ALA A 48 -20.57 -29.10 -24.85
N LEU A 49 -19.52 -29.53 -25.56
CA LEU A 49 -18.21 -29.79 -24.98
C LEU A 49 -17.62 -28.52 -24.36
N ALA A 50 -17.64 -27.40 -25.10
CA ALA A 50 -17.15 -26.11 -24.64
C ALA A 50 -17.88 -25.62 -23.39
N VAL A 51 -19.20 -25.79 -23.32
CA VAL A 51 -19.99 -25.42 -22.12
C VAL A 51 -19.61 -26.30 -20.92
N VAL A 52 -19.47 -27.61 -21.11
CA VAL A 52 -19.12 -28.52 -20.01
C VAL A 52 -17.71 -28.21 -19.46
N THR A 53 -16.73 -28.02 -20.33
CA THR A 53 -15.37 -27.69 -19.87
C THR A 53 -15.29 -26.29 -19.27
N ALA A 54 -16.07 -25.33 -19.76
CA ALA A 54 -16.19 -24.00 -19.17
C ALA A 54 -16.77 -24.08 -17.74
N LEU A 55 -17.85 -24.85 -17.54
CA LEU A 55 -18.43 -25.07 -16.22
C LEU A 55 -17.45 -25.78 -15.27
N LEU A 56 -16.72 -26.79 -15.75
CA LEU A 56 -15.69 -27.48 -14.96
C LEU A 56 -14.54 -26.53 -14.61
N GLY A 57 -14.07 -25.72 -15.55
CA GLY A 57 -13.05 -24.70 -15.31
C GLY A 57 -13.50 -23.66 -14.29
N GLY A 58 -14.75 -23.21 -14.37
CA GLY A 58 -15.36 -22.32 -13.38
C GLY A 58 -15.43 -22.96 -11.99
N LEU A 59 -15.84 -24.23 -11.90
CA LEU A 59 -15.88 -24.97 -10.63
C LEU A 59 -14.50 -25.13 -10.00
N VAL A 60 -13.48 -25.46 -10.81
CA VAL A 60 -12.08 -25.54 -10.34
C VAL A 60 -11.60 -24.17 -9.85
N GLY A 61 -11.88 -23.10 -10.59
CA GLY A 61 -11.54 -21.73 -10.18
C GLY A 61 -12.20 -21.34 -8.85
N LEU A 62 -13.46 -21.72 -8.65
CA LEU A 62 -14.18 -21.50 -7.39
C LEU A 62 -13.57 -22.30 -6.23
N VAL A 63 -13.27 -23.59 -6.42
CA VAL A 63 -12.66 -24.43 -5.38
C VAL A 63 -11.29 -23.89 -4.96
N VAL A 64 -10.46 -23.46 -5.92
CA VAL A 64 -9.16 -22.84 -5.63
C VAL A 64 -9.35 -21.56 -4.82
N ALA A 65 -10.27 -20.67 -5.23
CA ALA A 65 -10.51 -19.41 -4.51
C ALA A 65 -11.04 -19.60 -3.08
N VAL A 66 -11.77 -20.69 -2.81
CA VAL A 66 -12.28 -21.01 -1.46
C VAL A 66 -11.24 -21.74 -0.62
N SER A 67 -10.33 -22.49 -1.26
CA SER A 67 -9.31 -23.29 -0.56
C SER A 67 -8.12 -22.45 -0.08
N ASP A 68 -7.86 -21.32 -0.74
CA ASP A 68 -6.73 -20.43 -0.43
C ASP A 68 -7.21 -18.97 -0.40
N PRO A 69 -7.99 -18.58 0.63
CA PRO A 69 -8.46 -17.21 0.75
C PRO A 69 -7.28 -16.28 1.00
N ALA A 70 -7.25 -15.15 0.29
CA ALA A 70 -6.27 -14.11 0.57
C ALA A 70 -6.34 -13.69 2.04
N PRO A 71 -5.18 -13.55 2.72
CA PRO A 71 -5.17 -13.17 4.13
C PRO A 71 -5.82 -11.80 4.33
N PRO A 72 -6.55 -11.58 5.43
CA PRO A 72 -7.12 -10.28 5.76
C PRO A 72 -6.02 -9.22 5.96
N THR A 73 -6.33 -7.99 5.54
CA THR A 73 -5.40 -6.85 5.60
C THR A 73 -5.98 -5.75 6.48
N ALA A 74 -5.32 -5.38 7.57
CA ALA A 74 -5.59 -4.15 8.29
C ALA A 74 -4.90 -2.97 7.61
N VAL A 75 -5.64 -1.89 7.39
CA VAL A 75 -5.13 -0.65 6.82
C VAL A 75 -5.24 0.46 7.85
N THR A 76 -4.13 1.14 8.09
CA THR A 76 -3.99 2.21 9.07
C THR A 76 -3.35 3.41 8.40
N ARG A 77 -3.81 4.62 8.71
CA ARG A 77 -3.20 5.85 8.18
C ARG A 77 -2.46 6.58 9.29
N LEU A 78 -1.19 6.86 9.03
CA LEU A 78 -0.24 7.44 9.96
C LEU A 78 0.24 8.79 9.41
N SER A 79 0.55 9.72 10.30
CA SER A 79 1.33 10.92 10.01
C SER A 79 2.57 10.90 10.88
N PHE A 80 3.73 11.16 10.28
CA PHE A 80 4.99 11.21 11.01
C PHE A 80 5.33 12.65 11.37
N VAL A 81 5.58 12.89 12.66
CA VAL A 81 6.11 14.16 13.14
C VAL A 81 7.60 14.20 12.83
N GLN A 82 8.14 15.29 12.28
CA GLN A 82 9.58 15.43 12.07
C GLN A 82 10.33 15.52 13.41
N ASP A 83 11.58 15.07 13.42
CA ASP A 83 12.42 15.20 14.60
C ASP A 83 12.67 16.68 14.94
N PRO A 84 12.79 17.02 16.24
CA PRO A 84 13.09 18.39 16.64
C PRO A 84 14.44 18.82 16.06
N THR A 85 14.53 20.06 15.56
CA THR A 85 15.82 20.61 15.10
C THR A 85 16.77 20.72 16.29
N LEU A 86 17.94 20.07 16.18
CA LEU A 86 18.94 20.09 17.22
C LEU A 86 19.77 21.39 17.16
N PRO A 87 20.34 21.85 18.29
CA PRO A 87 21.17 23.06 18.29
C PRO A 87 22.34 22.94 17.31
N GLY A 88 22.46 23.93 16.40
CA GLY A 88 23.51 23.95 15.38
C GLY A 88 23.12 23.28 14.05
N GLU A 89 22.00 22.57 14.00
CA GLU A 89 21.43 22.08 12.74
C GLU A 89 20.59 23.16 12.06
N GLN A 90 20.65 23.20 10.73
CA GLN A 90 19.76 24.04 9.93
C GLN A 90 18.42 23.30 9.78
N SER A 91 17.32 23.93 10.21
CA SER A 91 15.98 23.37 9.98
C SER A 91 15.75 23.19 8.48
N SER A 92 15.70 21.93 8.03
CA SER A 92 15.43 21.60 6.63
C SER A 92 13.92 21.53 6.39
N SER A 93 13.25 22.68 6.27
CA SER A 93 11.81 22.75 6.00
C SER A 93 11.46 22.66 4.49
N SER A 94 12.36 22.09 3.68
CA SER A 94 12.13 21.93 2.23
C SER A 94 11.17 20.76 1.98
N PRO A 95 10.24 20.84 1.01
CA PRO A 95 9.43 19.70 0.59
C PRO A 95 10.25 18.44 0.30
N ASP A 96 11.40 18.58 -0.37
CA ASP A 96 12.30 17.46 -0.67
C ASP A 96 12.94 16.84 0.58
N ALA A 97 13.05 17.59 1.68
CA ALA A 97 13.51 17.05 2.95
C ALA A 97 12.40 16.27 3.65
N THR A 98 11.17 16.79 3.62
CA THR A 98 9.98 16.10 4.13
C THR A 98 9.75 14.77 3.41
N ASP A 99 9.80 14.74 2.09
CA ASP A 99 9.59 13.51 1.31
C ASP A 99 10.66 12.46 1.60
N ARG A 100 11.94 12.86 1.67
CA ARG A 100 13.04 11.95 2.04
C ARG A 100 12.89 11.43 3.47
N PHE A 101 12.44 12.30 4.39
CA PHE A 101 12.14 11.90 5.76
C PHE A 101 11.04 10.83 5.79
N ILE A 102 9.91 11.06 5.11
CA ILE A 102 8.79 10.11 5.04
C ILE A 102 9.23 8.78 4.43
N GLN A 103 9.98 8.80 3.32
CA GLN A 103 10.50 7.58 2.69
C GLN A 103 11.41 6.80 3.63
N THR A 104 12.24 7.50 4.41
CA THR A 104 13.09 6.87 5.43
C THR A 104 12.23 6.22 6.52
N GLN A 105 11.18 6.91 6.99
CA GLN A 105 10.27 6.34 8.00
C GLN A 105 9.49 5.13 7.47
N ILE A 106 9.08 5.13 6.20
CA ILE A 106 8.45 3.96 5.56
C ILE A 106 9.42 2.76 5.56
N LEU A 107 10.69 2.99 5.23
CA LEU A 107 11.71 1.94 5.20
C LEU A 107 11.95 1.35 6.60
N ILE A 108 11.99 2.19 7.63
CA ILE A 108 12.12 1.75 9.02
C ILE A 108 10.86 0.98 9.45
N LEU A 109 9.67 1.55 9.24
CA LEU A 109 8.38 0.95 9.61
C LEU A 109 8.16 -0.44 9.00
N THR A 110 8.65 -0.65 7.78
CA THR A 110 8.56 -1.93 7.03
C THR A 110 9.81 -2.80 7.16
N GLY A 111 10.76 -2.40 8.01
CA GLY A 111 12.00 -3.12 8.24
C GLY A 111 11.79 -4.49 8.88
N ALA A 112 12.72 -5.41 8.63
CA ALA A 112 12.68 -6.76 9.19
C ALA A 112 12.69 -6.74 10.73
N ASP A 113 13.44 -5.83 11.36
CA ASP A 113 13.53 -5.75 12.83
C ASP A 113 12.17 -5.48 13.49
N ILE A 114 11.32 -4.64 12.88
CA ILE A 114 9.97 -4.37 13.39
C ILE A 114 9.06 -5.57 13.13
N ARG A 115 9.09 -6.11 11.89
CA ARG A 115 8.28 -7.27 11.52
C ARG A 115 8.55 -8.45 12.42
N ASP A 116 9.83 -8.80 12.61
CA ASP A 116 10.26 -9.98 13.35
C ASP A 116 9.92 -9.80 14.84
N ALA A 117 10.16 -8.62 15.41
CA ALA A 117 9.77 -8.32 16.79
C ALA A 117 8.26 -8.42 17.03
N VAL A 118 7.43 -7.91 16.12
CA VAL A 118 5.97 -7.98 16.22
C VAL A 118 5.48 -9.42 15.98
N SER A 119 6.05 -10.11 15.00
CA SER A 119 5.71 -11.49 14.70
C SER A 119 6.01 -12.41 15.88
N ASP A 120 7.18 -12.27 16.50
CA ASP A 120 7.57 -13.03 17.68
C ASP A 120 6.68 -12.71 18.89
N ALA A 121 6.35 -11.42 19.10
CA ALA A 121 5.50 -10.99 20.20
C ALA A 121 4.06 -11.51 20.11
N LEU A 122 3.53 -11.65 18.88
CA LEU A 122 2.16 -12.10 18.62
C LEU A 122 2.06 -13.58 18.24
N GLY A 123 3.19 -14.27 18.06
CA GLY A 123 3.23 -15.67 17.65
C GLY A 123 2.71 -15.91 16.22
N LEU A 124 2.96 -14.97 15.30
CA LEU A 124 2.46 -15.02 13.92
C LEU A 124 3.40 -15.75 12.95
N GLY A 125 4.69 -15.89 13.28
CA GLY A 125 5.67 -16.51 12.40
C GLY A 125 5.80 -15.81 11.04
N ASP A 126 5.80 -16.58 9.96
CA ASP A 126 5.94 -16.06 8.59
C ASP A 126 4.63 -15.52 8.00
N ASP A 127 3.51 -15.61 8.74
CA ASP A 127 2.19 -15.18 8.24
C ASP A 127 2.01 -13.65 8.27
N LEU A 128 2.92 -12.92 8.91
CA LEU A 128 2.89 -11.46 9.00
C LEU A 128 3.55 -10.82 7.77
N THR A 129 2.76 -10.11 6.96
CA THR A 129 3.27 -9.28 5.87
C THR A 129 2.98 -7.80 6.12
N LEU A 130 4.00 -6.95 5.94
CA LEU A 130 3.91 -5.51 6.12
C LEU A 130 4.22 -4.80 4.82
N SER A 131 3.43 -3.77 4.50
CA SER A 131 3.78 -2.80 3.46
C SER A 131 3.30 -1.41 3.88
N ALA A 132 3.99 -0.38 3.43
CA ALA A 132 3.60 0.99 3.69
C ALA A 132 3.88 1.86 2.47
N GLN A 133 3.00 2.82 2.21
CA GLN A 133 3.12 3.73 1.08
C GLN A 133 2.60 5.12 1.43
N GLN A 134 3.22 6.14 0.85
CA GLN A 134 2.75 7.52 0.99
C GLN A 134 1.45 7.72 0.21
N VAL A 135 0.48 8.42 0.82
CA VAL A 135 -0.82 8.71 0.20
C VAL A 135 -0.69 9.98 -0.64
N GLY A 136 -0.47 9.83 -1.95
CA GLY A 136 -0.28 10.95 -2.85
C GLY A 136 0.95 11.79 -2.49
N SER A 137 0.83 13.11 -2.54
CA SER A 137 1.90 14.07 -2.14
C SER A 137 1.63 14.65 -0.75
N THR A 138 1.17 13.82 0.18
CA THR A 138 0.83 14.24 1.56
C THR A 138 1.78 13.62 2.57
N ASP A 139 1.76 14.13 3.80
CA ASP A 139 2.53 13.56 4.91
C ASP A 139 1.90 12.29 5.51
N ILE A 140 0.85 11.77 4.87
CA ILE A 140 0.11 10.60 5.33
C ILE A 140 0.71 9.34 4.70
N VAL A 141 1.00 8.36 5.54
CA VAL A 141 1.44 7.02 5.16
C VAL A 141 0.32 6.03 5.44
N GLU A 142 0.00 5.20 4.46
CA GLU A 142 -0.90 4.08 4.60
C GLU A 142 -0.08 2.82 4.89
N LEU A 143 -0.20 2.33 6.12
CA LEU A 143 0.34 1.05 6.57
C LEU A 143 -0.69 -0.04 6.29
N GLN A 144 -0.27 -1.11 5.65
CA GLN A 144 -1.05 -2.31 5.41
C GLN A 144 -0.38 -3.50 6.09
N VAL A 145 -1.12 -4.19 6.94
CA VAL A 145 -0.66 -5.34 7.71
C VAL A 145 -1.55 -6.53 7.40
N GLN A 146 -0.96 -7.62 6.90
CA GLN A 146 -1.66 -8.86 6.60
C GLN A 146 -1.31 -9.91 7.66
N ALA A 147 -2.33 -10.66 8.10
CA ALA A 147 -2.18 -11.76 9.04
C ALA A 147 -3.25 -12.84 8.78
N GLY A 148 -3.21 -13.96 9.50
CA GLY A 148 -4.15 -15.06 9.30
C GLY A 148 -5.61 -14.76 9.65
N THR A 149 -5.89 -13.72 10.47
CA THR A 149 -7.24 -13.33 10.87
C THR A 149 -7.41 -11.81 10.90
N ASP A 150 -8.65 -11.33 10.81
CA ASP A 150 -8.98 -9.89 10.86
C ASP A 150 -8.48 -9.23 12.15
N ASP A 151 -8.64 -9.92 13.27
CA ASP A 151 -8.22 -9.41 14.59
C ASP A 151 -6.70 -9.44 14.71
N ALA A 152 -6.03 -10.52 14.27
CA ALA A 152 -4.58 -10.59 14.25
C ALA A 152 -3.95 -9.49 13.38
N ALA A 153 -4.57 -9.15 12.24
CA ALA A 153 -4.08 -8.09 11.37
C ALA A 153 -4.19 -6.71 12.03
N ARG A 154 -5.26 -6.45 12.79
CA ARG A 154 -5.45 -5.20 13.55
C ARG A 154 -4.46 -5.12 14.71
N ASP A 155 -4.38 -6.17 15.52
CA ASP A 155 -3.47 -6.24 16.66
C ASP A 155 -2.01 -6.11 16.21
N ALA A 156 -1.64 -6.74 15.10
CA ALA A 156 -0.32 -6.58 14.50
C ALA A 156 -0.10 -5.16 13.97
N SER A 157 -1.11 -4.51 13.38
CA SER A 157 -0.97 -3.11 12.97
C SER A 157 -0.72 -2.18 14.14
N ASP A 158 -1.41 -2.37 15.27
CA ASP A 158 -1.19 -1.56 16.48
C ASP A 158 0.18 -1.86 17.10
N ALA A 159 0.59 -3.13 17.13
CA ALA A 159 1.90 -3.54 17.62
C ALA A 159 3.06 -2.99 16.78
N VAL A 160 2.93 -2.95 15.45
CA VAL A 160 3.91 -2.32 14.55
C VAL A 160 4.09 -0.84 14.86
N ILE A 161 3.00 -0.11 15.08
CA ILE A 161 3.06 1.33 15.40
C ILE A 161 3.74 1.54 16.76
N ALA A 162 3.36 0.75 17.77
CA ALA A 162 3.96 0.82 19.10
C ALA A 162 5.47 0.50 19.07
N GLN A 163 5.85 -0.55 18.32
CA GLN A 163 7.24 -0.95 18.17
C GLN A 163 8.07 0.12 17.43
N TYR A 164 7.51 0.70 16.37
CA TYR A 164 8.13 1.82 15.65
C TYR A 164 8.33 3.03 16.57
N ASP A 165 7.31 3.43 17.32
CA ASP A 165 7.40 4.56 18.24
C ASP A 165 8.46 4.30 19.33
N GLN A 166 8.53 3.08 19.87
CA GLN A 166 9.55 2.69 20.83
C GLN A 166 10.97 2.80 20.24
N GLN A 167 11.18 2.26 19.03
CA GLN A 167 12.49 2.36 18.36
C GLN A 167 12.88 3.82 18.10
N ARG A 168 11.91 4.64 17.70
CA ARG A 168 12.14 6.05 17.40
C ARG A 168 12.47 6.87 18.64
N VAL A 169 11.74 6.66 19.74
CA VAL A 169 12.07 7.25 21.04
C VAL A 169 13.49 6.86 21.47
N ALA A 170 13.85 5.58 21.34
CA ALA A 170 15.18 5.10 21.69
C ALA A 170 16.29 5.73 20.83
N ALA A 171 16.08 5.84 19.52
CA ALA A 171 17.02 6.46 18.60
C ALA A 171 17.23 7.95 18.88
N VAL A 172 16.15 8.72 19.06
CA VAL A 172 16.23 10.15 19.40
C VAL A 172 16.88 10.36 20.77
N THR A 173 16.53 9.53 21.76
CA THR A 173 17.15 9.59 23.10
C THR A 173 18.65 9.34 23.00
N ALA A 174 19.09 8.34 22.25
CA ALA A 174 20.51 8.05 22.06
C ALA A 174 21.25 9.19 21.35
N GLN A 175 20.62 9.82 20.36
CA GLN A 175 21.19 10.99 19.67
C GLN A 175 21.31 12.20 20.60
N VAL A 176 20.27 12.51 21.38
CA VAL A 176 20.28 13.60 22.37
C VAL A 176 21.33 13.35 23.45
N ASP A 177 21.45 12.12 23.95
CA ASP A 177 22.45 11.75 24.95
C ASP A 177 23.88 11.88 24.40
N ALA A 178 24.12 11.51 23.14
CA ALA A 178 25.41 11.71 22.49
C ALA A 178 25.77 13.21 22.33
N LEU A 179 24.80 14.04 21.95
CA LEU A 179 24.99 15.48 21.83
C LEU A 179 25.25 16.14 23.19
N LEU A 180 24.52 15.73 24.23
CA LEU A 180 24.74 16.20 25.59
C LEU A 180 26.16 15.87 26.06
N ALA A 181 26.61 14.64 25.84
CA ALA A 181 27.97 14.23 26.19
C ALA A 181 29.03 15.07 25.44
N GLY A 182 28.81 15.38 24.16
CA GLY A 182 29.69 16.27 23.39
C GLY A 182 29.75 17.69 23.95
N VAL A 183 28.58 18.28 24.22
CA VAL A 183 28.49 19.63 24.81
C VAL A 183 29.14 19.68 26.20
N GLU A 184 28.96 18.65 27.03
CA GLU A 184 29.58 18.57 28.36
C GLU A 184 31.11 18.44 28.28
N ALA A 185 31.64 17.72 27.30
CA ALA A 185 33.08 17.66 27.05
C ALA A 185 33.64 19.02 26.60
N GLU A 186 32.98 19.71 25.66
CA GLU A 186 33.39 21.05 25.21
C GLU A 186 33.38 22.08 26.35
N ILE A 187 32.39 22.00 27.26
CA ILE A 187 32.33 22.83 28.46
C ILE A 187 33.55 22.59 29.35
N ALA A 188 33.88 21.32 29.64
CA ALA A 188 35.02 20.97 30.49
C ALA A 188 36.37 21.43 29.89
N ASP A 189 36.52 21.33 28.57
CA ASP A 189 37.71 21.81 27.85
C ASP A 189 37.85 23.34 27.94
N LEU A 190 36.74 24.08 27.78
CA LEU A 190 36.74 25.54 27.93
C LEU A 190 37.05 25.99 29.37
N GLU A 191 36.52 25.29 30.37
CA GLU A 191 36.83 25.56 31.78
C GLU A 191 38.32 25.34 32.07
N THR A 192 38.91 24.29 31.52
CA THR A 192 40.36 24.01 31.65
C THR A 192 41.21 25.09 30.96
N ALA A 193 40.78 25.54 29.77
CA ALA A 193 41.45 26.61 29.04
C ALA A 193 41.36 27.96 29.79
N LEU A 194 40.20 28.29 30.37
CA LEU A 194 40.00 29.48 31.20
C LEU A 194 40.86 29.46 32.46
N ALA A 195 40.97 28.31 33.12
CA ALA A 195 41.82 28.15 34.30
C ALA A 195 43.32 28.32 33.98
N SER A 196 43.71 28.07 32.72
CA SER A 196 45.10 28.18 32.24
C SER A 196 45.44 29.55 31.64
N ASP A 197 44.46 30.42 31.38
CA ASP A 197 44.67 31.75 30.79
C ASP A 197 45.01 32.80 31.86
N GLU A 198 46.28 32.85 32.28
CA GLU A 198 46.78 33.79 33.29
C GLU A 198 46.61 35.27 32.90
N ASN A 199 46.52 35.58 31.60
CA ASN A 199 46.47 36.95 31.09
C ASN A 199 45.04 37.44 30.80
N GLY A 200 44.03 36.57 30.93
CA GLY A 200 42.62 36.91 30.69
C GLY A 200 42.30 37.38 29.27
N ALA A 201 43.18 37.13 28.31
CA ALA A 201 43.03 37.60 26.93
C ALA A 201 41.89 36.88 26.19
N LEU A 202 41.56 35.65 26.61
CA LEU A 202 40.51 34.83 26.00
C LEU A 202 39.16 35.02 26.69
N ALA A 203 39.13 35.59 27.90
CA ALA A 203 37.96 35.58 28.78
C ALA A 203 36.64 36.03 28.12
N GLY A 204 36.67 37.06 27.26
CA GLY A 204 35.46 37.57 26.59
C GLY A 204 34.87 36.64 25.52
N ALA A 205 35.72 36.07 24.67
CA ALA A 205 35.29 35.14 23.63
C ALA A 205 34.82 33.81 24.24
N THR A 206 35.57 33.31 25.23
CA THR A 206 35.24 32.05 25.93
C THR A 206 33.96 32.16 26.75
N ALA A 207 33.69 33.31 27.38
CA ALA A 207 32.43 33.54 28.10
C ALA A 207 31.19 33.50 27.18
N THR A 208 31.32 34.03 25.96
CA THR A 208 30.24 33.98 24.96
C THR A 208 29.98 32.55 24.52
N GLU A 209 31.04 31.79 24.25
CA GLU A 209 30.95 30.40 23.84
C GLU A 209 30.39 29.49 24.94
N TYR A 210 30.86 29.67 26.18
CA TYR A 210 30.34 28.96 27.34
C TYR A 210 28.83 29.20 27.54
N SER A 211 28.38 30.45 27.37
CA SER A 211 26.95 30.79 27.44
C SER A 211 26.14 30.12 26.32
N ARG A 212 26.71 30.00 25.10
CA ARG A 212 26.12 29.28 23.97
C ARG A 212 25.95 27.79 24.29
N LEU A 213 26.99 27.14 24.84
CA LEU A 213 26.96 25.73 25.21
C LEU A 213 25.99 25.43 26.35
N LEU A 214 25.92 26.30 27.37
CA LEU A 214 24.93 26.16 28.44
C LEU A 214 23.49 26.26 27.91
N SER A 215 23.23 27.18 26.98
CA SER A 215 21.95 27.28 26.31
C SER A 215 21.62 26.00 25.53
N SER A 216 22.57 25.50 24.71
CA SER A 216 22.44 24.24 23.98
C SER A 216 22.13 23.06 24.91
N ARG A 217 22.88 22.92 26.01
CA ARG A 217 22.65 21.90 27.04
C ARG A 217 21.25 21.99 27.62
N SER A 218 20.78 23.18 27.98
CA SER A 218 19.43 23.35 28.53
C SER A 218 18.33 22.93 27.54
N GLN A 219 18.50 23.24 26.25
CA GLN A 219 17.58 22.85 25.19
C GLN A 219 17.56 21.33 25.00
N LEU A 220 18.74 20.69 24.98
CA LEU A 220 18.84 19.23 24.87
C LEU A 220 18.25 18.51 26.10
N VAL A 221 18.44 19.04 27.31
CA VAL A 221 17.80 18.50 28.53
C VAL A 221 16.27 18.59 28.44
N LEU A 222 15.74 19.71 27.93
CA LEU A 222 14.30 19.86 27.71
C LEU A 222 13.78 18.84 26.69
N LEU A 223 14.48 18.68 25.56
CA LEU A 223 14.15 17.67 24.54
C LEU A 223 14.17 16.25 25.11
N ARG A 224 15.18 15.91 25.92
CA ARG A 224 15.28 14.61 26.59
C ARG A 224 14.11 14.33 27.54
N SER A 225 13.61 15.35 28.22
CA SER A 225 12.51 15.24 29.18
C SER A 225 11.11 15.29 28.55
N GLY A 226 11.01 15.72 27.29
CA GLY A 226 9.75 15.88 26.60
C GLY A 226 9.18 14.54 26.16
N GLU A 227 7.95 14.24 26.59
CA GLU A 227 7.18 13.12 26.02
C GLU A 227 6.65 13.57 24.66
N GLN A 228 7.34 13.19 23.58
CA GLN A 228 6.98 13.55 22.22
C GLN A 228 6.36 12.35 21.51
N ALA A 229 5.15 12.52 20.99
CA ALA A 229 4.55 11.55 20.09
C ALA A 229 5.17 11.73 18.69
N TYR A 230 5.85 10.69 18.20
CA TYR A 230 6.52 10.71 16.90
C TYR A 230 5.61 10.27 15.74
N THR A 231 4.53 9.56 16.08
CA THR A 231 3.52 9.08 15.14
C THR A 231 2.14 9.55 15.59
N GLN A 232 1.34 10.00 14.63
CA GLN A 232 -0.07 10.30 14.83
C GLN A 232 -0.92 9.35 14.00
N VAL A 233 -1.81 8.61 14.64
CA VAL A 233 -2.79 7.77 13.95
C VAL A 233 -3.90 8.66 13.39
N VAL A 234 -3.89 8.89 12.08
CA VAL A 234 -4.90 9.66 11.34
C VAL A 234 -6.18 8.83 11.17
N SER A 235 -6.02 7.53 10.95
CA SER A 235 -7.14 6.58 10.90
C SER A 235 -6.75 5.28 11.56
N ALA A 236 -7.52 4.86 12.56
CA ALA A 236 -7.32 3.61 13.29
C ALA A 236 -7.38 2.39 12.34
N PRO A 237 -6.76 1.25 12.71
CA PRO A 237 -6.73 0.07 11.87
C PRO A 237 -8.14 -0.40 11.48
N ARG A 238 -8.36 -0.54 10.18
CA ARG A 238 -9.59 -1.13 9.62
C ARG A 238 -9.22 -2.36 8.82
N SER A 239 -9.79 -3.50 9.18
CA SER A 239 -9.62 -4.69 8.36
C SER A 239 -10.42 -4.54 7.06
N MET A 240 -9.75 -4.77 5.95
CA MET A 240 -10.32 -4.98 4.63
C MET A 240 -10.08 -6.44 4.25
N SER A 241 -11.16 -7.19 4.09
CA SER A 241 -11.10 -8.49 3.41
C SER A 241 -10.94 -8.23 1.91
N VAL A 242 -9.71 -8.27 1.42
CA VAL A 242 -9.40 -8.14 -0.02
C VAL A 242 -9.85 -9.40 -0.78
N GLY A 243 -10.08 -10.51 -0.06
CA GLY A 243 -10.58 -11.80 -0.58
C GLY A 243 -12.10 -11.96 -0.61
N GLY A 244 -12.88 -10.87 -0.56
CA GLY A 244 -14.35 -10.94 -0.60
C GLY A 244 -14.91 -11.58 -1.89
N ALA A 245 -16.25 -11.65 -1.99
CA ALA A 245 -16.96 -12.27 -3.11
C ALA A 245 -16.43 -11.86 -4.52
N GLY A 246 -15.85 -10.65 -4.65
CA GLY A 246 -15.20 -10.19 -5.87
C GLY A 246 -14.02 -11.06 -6.34
N ALA A 247 -13.13 -11.47 -5.44
CA ALA A 247 -11.98 -12.32 -5.78
C ALA A 247 -12.44 -13.72 -6.23
N ALA A 248 -13.41 -14.30 -5.51
CA ALA A 248 -14.03 -15.56 -5.90
C ALA A 248 -14.74 -15.48 -7.26
N VAL A 249 -15.45 -14.37 -7.52
CA VAL A 249 -16.09 -14.12 -8.82
C VAL A 249 -15.04 -13.99 -9.93
N GLN A 250 -13.96 -13.25 -9.70
CA GLN A 250 -12.89 -13.08 -10.69
C GLN A 250 -12.18 -14.41 -11.00
N ALA A 251 -11.84 -15.21 -9.98
CA ALA A 251 -11.26 -16.54 -10.14
C ALA A 251 -12.20 -17.50 -10.88
N THR A 252 -13.50 -17.45 -10.56
CA THR A 252 -14.53 -18.25 -11.25
C THR A 252 -14.66 -17.85 -12.72
N LEU A 253 -14.65 -16.53 -13.03
CA LEU A 253 -14.71 -16.02 -14.40
C LEU A 253 -13.47 -16.41 -15.21
N LEU A 254 -12.27 -16.30 -14.62
CA LEU A 254 -11.03 -16.74 -15.25
C LEU A 254 -11.02 -18.25 -15.50
N GLY A 255 -11.49 -19.04 -14.52
CA GLY A 255 -11.65 -20.49 -14.66
C GLY A 255 -12.64 -20.86 -15.77
N LEU A 256 -13.77 -20.15 -15.86
CA LEU A 256 -14.77 -20.31 -16.92
C LEU A 256 -14.16 -20.04 -18.31
N LEU A 257 -13.40 -18.95 -18.43
CA LEU A 257 -12.76 -18.55 -19.69
C LEU A 257 -11.70 -19.56 -20.13
N LEU A 258 -10.82 -19.97 -19.22
CA LEU A 258 -9.81 -21.00 -19.49
C LEU A 258 -10.45 -22.35 -19.85
N GLY A 259 -11.49 -22.75 -19.11
CA GLY A 259 -12.25 -23.98 -19.38
C GLY A 259 -12.93 -23.95 -20.75
N ALA A 260 -13.47 -22.80 -21.18
CA ALA A 260 -14.06 -22.62 -22.49
C ALA A 260 -13.00 -22.77 -23.60
N LEU A 261 -11.83 -22.14 -23.45
CA LEU A 261 -10.73 -22.24 -24.42
C LEU A 261 -10.25 -23.68 -24.59
N VAL A 262 -10.05 -24.41 -23.49
CA VAL A 262 -9.66 -25.82 -23.52
C VAL A 262 -10.73 -26.67 -24.21
N GLY A 263 -12.01 -26.42 -23.94
CA GLY A 263 -13.11 -27.11 -24.59
C GLY A 263 -13.17 -26.90 -26.09
N VAL A 264 -12.98 -25.66 -26.54
CA VAL A 264 -12.93 -25.34 -27.98
C VAL A 264 -11.74 -26.03 -28.64
N ALA A 265 -10.55 -25.98 -28.04
CA ALA A 265 -9.36 -26.65 -28.56
C ALA A 265 -9.55 -28.17 -28.67
N MET A 266 -10.11 -28.80 -27.64
CA MET A 266 -10.41 -30.23 -27.62
C MET A 266 -11.47 -30.62 -28.66
N ALA A 267 -12.51 -29.78 -28.85
CA ALA A 267 -13.51 -30.00 -29.88
C ALA A 267 -12.93 -29.94 -31.30
N LEU A 268 -12.00 -29.01 -31.56
CA LEU A 268 -11.31 -28.90 -32.84
C LEU A 268 -10.38 -30.10 -33.11
N LEU A 269 -9.64 -30.56 -32.09
CA LEU A 269 -8.82 -31.78 -32.19
C LEU A 269 -9.66 -33.02 -32.51
N LEU A 270 -10.80 -33.19 -31.84
CA LEU A 270 -11.72 -34.31 -32.09
C LEU A 270 -12.38 -34.25 -33.48
N GLN A 271 -12.57 -33.05 -34.03
CA GLN A 271 -13.05 -32.90 -35.42
C GLN A 271 -11.98 -33.33 -36.42
N ARG A 272 -10.72 -32.96 -36.20
CA ARG A 272 -9.60 -33.30 -37.09
C ARG A 272 -9.34 -34.82 -37.14
N VAL A 273 -9.33 -35.48 -35.99
CA VAL A 273 -9.11 -36.95 -35.91
C VAL A 273 -10.23 -37.75 -36.59
N ARG A 274 -11.44 -37.19 -36.73
CA ARG A 274 -12.56 -37.87 -37.42
C ARG A 274 -12.55 -37.70 -38.93
N THR A 275 -11.76 -36.77 -39.46
CA THR A 275 -11.66 -36.51 -40.90
C THR A 275 -10.51 -37.24 -41.57
N GLU A 276 -9.63 -37.85 -40.77
CA GLU A 276 -8.59 -38.80 -41.20
C GLU A 276 -9.13 -40.23 -41.14
#